data_AF-A0A7R9YZ04-F1
#
_entry.id   AF-A0A7R9YZ04-F1
#
_cell.length_a   1.000
_cell.length_b   1.000
_cell.length_c   1.000
_cell.angle_alpha   90.00
_cell.angle_beta   90.00
_cell.angle_gamma   90.00
#
_symmetry.space_group_name_H-M   'P 1'
#
loop_
_entity.id
_entity.type
_entity.pdbx_description
1 polymer ?
#
loop_
_entity_poly.entity_id
_entity_poly.type
_entity_poly.pdbx_seq_one_letter_code
_entity_poly.pdbx_strand_id
1 'polypeptide(L)'
;ELFAHNHMSRESMRIDPFDENIGTGVIGRMSDVLAKNGHSVGSFSIDIPSVVLTGEAGVSPMANTISRNGVSKFNEDPSMPDMLARITDLNGGTTVDSGFFAETWSEHMSHSIDKNKLLHSTLSGVTTATPFPTTELGKKLEM
;
A
#
# COMPACT_ATOMS: atom_id res chain seq x y z
N GLU A 1 -5.19 -1.31 36.50
CA GLU A 1 -4.49 -0.27 35.73
C GLU A 1 -5.45 0.33 34.73
N LEU A 2 -5.55 1.66 34.69
CA LEU A 2 -6.70 2.37 34.11
C LEU A 2 -6.37 3.10 32.79
N PHE A 3 -5.32 2.69 32.09
CA PHE A 3 -4.99 3.18 30.74
C PHE A 3 -4.43 2.03 29.89
N ALA A 4 -5.31 1.24 29.28
CA ALA A 4 -4.91 0.20 28.35
C ALA A 4 -4.56 0.82 26.99
N HIS A 5 -3.30 0.74 26.58
CA HIS A 5 -2.82 1.13 25.25
C HIS A 5 -3.68 0.52 24.11
N ASN A 6 -4.16 -0.70 24.37
CA ASN A 6 -5.04 -1.51 23.53
C ASN A 6 -6.41 -0.84 23.29
N HIS A 7 -6.88 -0.02 24.23
CA HIS A 7 -8.15 0.69 24.14
C HIS A 7 -8.02 1.99 23.33
N MET A 8 -6.83 2.63 23.33
CA MET A 8 -6.55 3.80 22.50
C MET A 8 -6.34 3.46 21.03
N SER A 9 -5.65 2.35 20.69
CA SER A 9 -5.60 1.83 19.30
C SER A 9 -6.98 1.41 18.78
N ARG A 10 -7.85 0.95 19.68
CA ARG A 10 -9.24 0.57 19.39
C ARG A 10 -10.15 1.77 19.15
N GLU A 11 -9.87 2.90 19.80
CA GLU A 11 -10.64 4.15 19.64
C GLU A 11 -10.22 4.95 18.40
N SER A 12 -8.95 4.88 18.00
CA SER A 12 -8.48 5.44 16.72
C SER A 12 -9.02 4.70 15.47
N MET A 13 -9.63 3.53 15.68
CA MET A 13 -10.34 2.70 14.69
C MET A 13 -11.87 2.90 14.74
N ARG A 14 -12.40 3.76 15.63
CA ARG A 14 -13.84 3.88 15.86
C ARG A 14 -14.49 4.87 14.90
N ILE A 15 -15.56 4.42 14.23
CA ILE A 15 -16.43 5.19 13.33
C ILE A 15 -17.39 6.07 14.12
N ASP A 16 -17.71 7.22 13.54
CA ASP A 16 -18.66 8.22 13.99
C ASP A 16 -20.11 7.67 13.98
N PRO A 17 -20.81 7.60 15.13
CA PRO A 17 -22.12 6.97 15.26
C PRO A 17 -23.30 7.74 14.63
N PHE A 18 -23.07 8.93 14.07
CA PHE A 18 -24.07 9.66 13.28
C PHE A 18 -24.06 9.28 11.79
N ASP A 19 -23.20 8.32 11.40
CA ASP A 19 -23.11 7.74 10.06
C ASP A 19 -23.02 8.78 8.93
N GLU A 20 -22.41 9.94 9.20
CA GLU A 20 -22.14 10.90 8.12
C GLU A 20 -21.01 10.41 7.22
N ASN A 21 -20.07 9.57 7.71
CA ASN A 21 -19.02 8.96 6.90
C ASN A 21 -18.52 7.61 7.48
N ILE A 22 -18.74 6.54 6.74
CA ILE A 22 -18.27 5.17 7.06
C ILE A 22 -16.75 5.08 6.82
N GLY A 23 -16.01 4.55 7.80
CA GLY A 23 -14.68 3.96 7.57
C GLY A 23 -13.49 4.91 7.52
N THR A 24 -13.51 6.04 8.24
CA THR A 24 -12.37 6.98 8.18
C THR A 24 -11.33 6.71 9.26
N GLY A 25 -10.17 6.19 8.87
CA GLY A 25 -8.99 6.10 9.76
C GLY A 25 -8.23 7.41 9.77
N VAL A 26 -7.31 7.57 10.71
CA VAL A 26 -6.47 8.80 10.78
C VAL A 26 -5.75 9.05 9.46
N ILE A 27 -5.14 8.02 8.87
CA ILE A 27 -4.42 8.14 7.59
C ILE A 27 -5.40 8.43 6.43
N GLY A 28 -6.56 7.78 6.38
CA GLY A 28 -7.59 8.04 5.36
C GLY A 28 -8.12 9.48 5.40
N ARG A 29 -8.37 10.03 6.60
CA ARG A 29 -8.78 11.44 6.75
C ARG A 29 -7.69 12.41 6.35
N MET A 30 -6.44 12.13 6.73
CA MET A 30 -5.30 12.95 6.31
C MET A 30 -5.15 12.94 4.79
N SER A 31 -5.35 11.79 4.15
CA SER A 31 -5.33 11.72 2.69
C SER A 31 -6.47 12.48 2.05
N ASP A 32 -7.69 12.38 2.58
CA ASP A 32 -8.85 13.05 1.99
C ASP A 32 -8.72 14.57 2.06
N VAL A 33 -8.23 15.12 3.18
CA VAL A 33 -8.01 16.57 3.33
C VAL A 33 -6.90 17.07 2.42
N LEU A 34 -5.79 16.36 2.34
CA LEU A 34 -4.66 16.76 1.49
C LEU A 34 -4.99 16.63 0.00
N ALA A 35 -5.74 15.60 -0.39
CA ALA A 35 -6.22 15.42 -1.76
C ALA A 35 -7.21 16.53 -2.17
N LYS A 36 -8.15 16.90 -1.28
CA LYS A 36 -9.07 18.03 -1.50
C LYS A 36 -8.33 19.36 -1.73
N ASN A 37 -7.16 19.53 -1.13
CA ASN A 37 -6.32 20.71 -1.31
C ASN A 37 -5.41 20.64 -2.55
N GLY A 38 -5.58 19.64 -3.41
CA GLY A 38 -4.82 19.49 -4.65
C GLY A 38 -3.41 18.92 -4.45
N HIS A 39 -3.10 18.36 -3.28
CA HIS A 39 -1.82 17.69 -3.06
C HIS A 39 -1.88 16.23 -3.50
N SER A 40 -0.77 15.75 -4.07
CA SER A 40 -0.58 14.32 -4.32
C SER A 40 -0.28 13.63 -3.00
N VAL A 41 -1.13 12.68 -2.60
CA VAL A 41 -1.01 11.96 -1.32
C VAL A 41 -0.68 10.50 -1.56
N GLY A 42 0.31 10.00 -0.84
CA GLY A 42 0.61 8.57 -0.75
C GLY A 42 0.48 8.09 0.68
N SER A 43 -0.15 6.93 0.85
CA SER A 43 -0.22 6.22 2.12
C SER A 43 0.73 5.02 2.06
N PHE A 44 1.59 4.86 3.07
CA PHE A 44 2.58 3.80 3.13
C PHE A 44 2.54 3.10 4.49
N SER A 45 2.70 1.77 4.47
CA SER A 45 2.86 0.94 5.68
C SER A 45 4.14 0.13 5.58
N ILE A 46 4.79 -0.12 6.71
CA ILE A 46 6.05 -0.88 6.76
C ILE A 46 5.79 -2.27 7.37
N ASP A 47 6.18 -3.31 6.64
CA ASP A 47 6.09 -4.77 6.92
C ASP A 47 4.69 -5.35 7.12
N ILE A 48 3.83 -4.67 7.87
CA ILE A 48 2.48 -5.10 8.18
C ILE A 48 1.52 -4.20 7.42
N PRO A 49 0.51 -4.74 6.72
CA PRO A 49 -0.54 -3.93 6.15
C PRO A 49 -1.28 -3.22 7.29
N SER A 50 -1.07 -1.91 7.42
CA SER A 50 -1.90 -1.09 8.27
C SER A 50 -3.29 -1.01 7.65
N VAL A 51 -4.32 -1.29 8.45
CA VAL A 51 -5.71 -1.01 8.07
C VAL A 51 -5.86 0.51 8.05
N VAL A 52 -5.39 1.11 6.95
CA VAL A 52 -5.76 2.47 6.59
C VAL A 52 -7.21 2.37 6.19
N LEU A 53 -8.08 2.58 7.16
CA LEU A 53 -9.51 2.76 6.97
C LEU A 53 -9.66 3.90 5.93
N THR A 54 -9.85 3.48 4.69
CA THR A 54 -9.88 4.28 3.46
C THR A 54 -11.10 5.18 3.48
N GLY A 55 -10.93 6.46 3.11
CA GLY A 55 -12.04 7.27 2.63
C GLY A 55 -12.72 6.63 1.42
N GLU A 56 -13.94 7.09 1.13
CA GLU A 56 -14.89 6.67 0.08
C GLU A 56 -14.40 5.57 -0.88
N ALA A 57 -15.13 4.45 -0.94
CA ALA A 57 -14.78 3.29 -1.76
C ALA A 57 -14.56 3.69 -3.23
N GLY A 58 -13.34 3.49 -3.73
CA GLY A 58 -12.94 3.87 -5.09
C GLY A 58 -12.27 5.24 -5.22
N VAL A 59 -12.17 6.02 -4.13
CA VAL A 59 -11.57 7.36 -4.10
C VAL A 59 -10.21 7.35 -3.40
N SER A 60 -10.10 6.71 -2.23
CA SER A 60 -8.86 6.77 -1.44
C SER A 60 -8.05 5.48 -1.59
N PRO A 61 -6.81 5.55 -2.13
CA PRO A 61 -6.01 4.36 -2.39
C PRO A 61 -5.59 3.68 -1.07
N MET A 62 -5.65 2.35 -1.07
CA MET A 62 -5.08 1.54 0.01
C MET A 62 -3.60 1.90 0.22
N ALA A 63 -3.14 1.84 1.46
CA ALA A 63 -1.73 2.09 1.76
C ALA A 63 -0.83 1.05 1.08
N ASN A 64 0.22 1.53 0.41
CA ASN A 64 1.23 0.65 -0.15
C ASN A 64 2.04 0.06 1.01
N THR A 65 2.01 -1.26 1.14
CA THR A 65 2.82 -1.95 2.15
C THR A 65 4.19 -2.25 1.55
N ILE A 66 5.25 -1.79 2.22
CA ILE A 66 6.64 -1.91 1.79
C ILE A 66 7.40 -2.62 2.90
N SER A 67 8.38 -3.46 2.57
CA SER A 67 9.23 -4.08 3.59
C SER A 67 10.24 -3.07 4.14
N ARG A 68 10.64 -3.22 5.41
CA ARG A 68 11.78 -2.51 6.00
C ARG A 68 13.08 -2.66 5.20
N ASN A 69 13.19 -3.74 4.43
CA ASN A 69 14.35 -4.04 3.59
C ASN A 69 14.27 -3.42 2.19
N GLY A 70 13.22 -2.63 1.90
CA GLY A 70 12.99 -2.00 0.61
C GLY A 70 12.00 -2.75 -0.27
N VAL A 71 12.07 -2.48 -1.58
CA VAL A 71 11.17 -3.04 -2.58
C VAL A 71 11.98 -3.92 -3.52
N SER A 72 11.62 -5.20 -3.62
CA SER A 72 12.18 -6.10 -4.63
C SER A 72 11.57 -5.82 -6.00
N LYS A 73 12.39 -5.92 -7.05
CA LYS A 73 11.90 -5.78 -8.42
C LYS A 73 10.96 -6.94 -8.74
N PHE A 74 9.79 -6.64 -9.31
CA PHE A 74 8.92 -7.68 -9.85
C PHE A 74 9.66 -8.48 -10.92
N ASN A 75 9.62 -9.81 -10.80
CA ASN A 75 10.22 -10.74 -11.75
C ASN A 75 11.74 -10.52 -11.95
N GLU A 76 12.48 -10.42 -10.83
CA GLU A 76 13.94 -10.21 -10.82
C GLU A 76 14.71 -11.39 -11.43
N ASP A 77 14.25 -12.63 -11.22
CA ASP A 77 14.80 -13.85 -11.79
C ASP A 77 13.75 -14.56 -12.66
N PRO A 78 13.59 -14.15 -13.93
CA PRO A 78 12.51 -14.65 -14.77
C PRO A 78 12.81 -16.07 -15.28
N SER A 79 11.80 -16.93 -15.27
CA SER A 79 11.93 -18.29 -15.84
C SER A 79 12.09 -18.31 -17.37
N MET A 80 11.85 -17.18 -18.03
CA MET A 80 12.02 -16.99 -19.47
C MET A 80 12.45 -15.54 -19.78
N PRO A 81 13.28 -15.30 -20.81
CA PRO A 81 13.82 -13.96 -21.11
C PRO A 81 12.75 -12.86 -21.27
N ASP A 82 11.62 -13.18 -21.89
CA ASP A 82 10.55 -12.22 -22.20
C ASP A 82 9.33 -12.32 -21.28
N MET A 83 9.51 -12.87 -20.06
CA MET A 83 8.39 -13.16 -19.16
C MET A 83 7.54 -11.94 -18.84
N LEU A 84 8.19 -10.78 -18.60
CA LEU A 84 7.47 -9.54 -18.30
C LEU A 84 6.65 -9.06 -19.51
N ALA A 85 7.24 -9.11 -20.71
CA ALA A 85 6.55 -8.73 -21.95
C ALA A 85 5.35 -9.66 -22.20
N ARG A 86 5.50 -10.96 -21.92
CA ARG A 86 4.42 -11.94 -22.05
C ARG A 86 3.30 -11.71 -21.04
N ILE A 87 3.62 -11.38 -19.79
CA ILE A 87 2.62 -11.03 -18.77
C ILE A 87 1.85 -9.77 -19.20
N THR A 88 2.55 -8.74 -19.69
CA THR A 88 1.90 -7.52 -20.17
C THR A 88 1.03 -7.78 -21.40
N ASP A 89 1.48 -8.58 -22.35
CA ASP A 89 0.71 -8.99 -23.55
C ASP A 89 -0.58 -9.72 -23.17
N LEU A 90 -0.50 -10.67 -22.24
CA LEU A 90 -1.65 -11.43 -21.75
C LEU A 90 -2.69 -10.59 -21.00
N ASN A 91 -2.25 -9.54 -20.30
CA ASN A 91 -3.12 -8.66 -19.50
C ASN A 91 -3.41 -7.32 -20.21
N GLY A 92 -2.93 -7.12 -21.44
CA GLY A 92 -3.11 -5.89 -22.22
C GLY A 92 -4.18 -6.02 -23.30
N GLY A 93 -4.59 -7.24 -23.64
CA GLY A 93 -5.60 -7.51 -24.67
C GLY A 93 -7.00 -7.62 -24.08
N THR A 94 -7.89 -6.71 -24.46
CA THR A 94 -9.33 -6.83 -24.19
C THR A 94 -10.01 -7.41 -25.43
N THR A 95 -10.82 -8.45 -25.25
CA THR A 95 -11.62 -9.05 -26.34
C THR A 95 -13.10 -8.88 -26.03
N VAL A 96 -13.97 -9.03 -27.03
CA VAL A 96 -15.43 -8.93 -26.83
C VAL A 96 -15.94 -9.99 -25.82
N ASP A 97 -15.21 -11.11 -25.68
CA ASP A 97 -15.52 -12.20 -24.75
C ASP A 97 -14.82 -12.05 -23.39
N SER A 98 -14.06 -10.98 -23.17
CA SER A 98 -13.46 -10.71 -21.86
C SER A 98 -14.54 -10.46 -20.81
N GLY A 99 -14.61 -11.34 -19.81
CA GLY A 99 -15.50 -11.13 -18.67
C GLY A 99 -15.05 -9.95 -17.80
N PHE A 100 -16.02 -9.28 -17.15
CA PHE A 100 -15.77 -8.17 -16.21
C PHE A 100 -14.63 -8.46 -15.22
N PHE A 101 -14.60 -9.66 -14.63
CA PHE A 101 -13.56 -10.04 -13.67
C PHE A 101 -12.18 -10.20 -14.30
N ALA A 102 -12.09 -10.65 -15.55
CA ALA A 102 -10.82 -10.80 -16.26
C ALA A 102 -10.22 -9.43 -16.59
N GLU A 103 -11.07 -8.47 -16.95
CA GLU A 103 -10.67 -7.07 -17.18
C GLU A 103 -10.18 -6.42 -15.88
N THR A 104 -10.95 -6.52 -14.80
CA THR A 104 -10.54 -6.00 -13.48
C THR A 104 -9.24 -6.63 -12.99
N TRP A 105 -9.06 -7.94 -13.17
CA TRP A 105 -7.80 -8.61 -12.83
C TRP A 105 -6.62 -8.06 -13.64
N SER A 106 -6.80 -7.92 -14.96
CA SER A 106 -5.76 -7.46 -15.87
C SER A 106 -5.35 -6.01 -15.58
N GLU A 107 -6.33 -5.16 -15.26
CA GLU A 107 -6.12 -3.79 -14.80
C GLU A 107 -5.32 -3.75 -13.49
N HIS A 108 -5.77 -4.48 -12.47
CA HIS A 108 -5.08 -4.54 -11.18
C HIS A 108 -3.65 -5.10 -11.28
N MET A 109 -3.44 -6.12 -12.11
CA MET A 109 -2.13 -6.72 -12.35
C MET A 109 -1.18 -5.70 -12.99
N SER A 110 -1.60 -5.08 -14.09
CA SER A 110 -0.80 -4.07 -14.80
C SER A 110 -0.46 -2.90 -13.89
N HIS A 111 -1.46 -2.38 -13.16
CA HIS A 111 -1.29 -1.30 -12.21
C HIS A 111 -0.32 -1.66 -11.07
N SER A 112 -0.37 -2.90 -10.57
CA SER A 112 0.52 -3.37 -9.51
C SER A 112 1.97 -3.52 -9.99
N ILE A 113 2.19 -4.01 -11.21
CA ILE A 113 3.52 -4.10 -11.82
C ILE A 113 4.12 -2.69 -11.97
N ASP A 114 3.36 -1.72 -12.46
CA ASP A 114 3.85 -0.36 -12.66
C ASP A 114 4.10 0.37 -11.33
N LYS A 115 3.24 0.16 -10.33
CA LYS A 115 3.50 0.60 -8.95
C LYS A 115 4.79 0.01 -8.39
N ASN A 116 5.03 -1.29 -8.56
CA ASN A 116 6.27 -1.93 -8.11
C ASN A 116 7.49 -1.31 -8.79
N LYS A 117 7.46 -1.11 -10.12
CA LYS A 117 8.55 -0.44 -10.85
C LYS A 117 8.81 0.96 -10.32
N LEU A 118 7.75 1.76 -10.12
CA LEU A 118 7.86 3.11 -9.59
C LEU A 118 8.50 3.10 -8.20
N LEU A 119 7.99 2.29 -7.28
CA LEU A 119 8.50 2.20 -5.91
C LEU A 119 9.94 1.70 -5.87
N HIS A 120 10.26 0.66 -6.63
CA HIS A 120 11.63 0.16 -6.76
C HIS A 120 12.55 1.28 -7.27
N SER A 121 12.20 1.95 -8.37
CA SER A 121 13.05 3.02 -8.94
C SER A 121 13.24 4.22 -8.01
N THR A 122 12.23 4.53 -7.19
CA THR A 122 12.26 5.65 -6.24
C THR A 122 13.09 5.32 -5.01
N LEU A 123 13.02 4.08 -4.53
CA LEU A 123 13.68 3.65 -3.29
C LEU A 123 15.03 2.96 -3.52
N SER A 124 15.33 2.52 -4.75
CA SER A 124 16.61 1.90 -5.08
C SER A 124 17.75 2.87 -4.87
N GLY A 125 18.62 2.57 -3.90
CA GLY A 125 19.76 3.41 -3.54
C GLY A 125 19.47 4.49 -2.48
N VAL A 126 18.23 4.61 -2.01
CA VAL A 126 17.90 5.46 -0.87
C VAL A 126 18.26 4.72 0.42
N THR A 127 19.09 5.35 1.26
CA THR A 127 19.45 4.82 2.57
C THR A 127 18.86 5.68 3.68
N THR A 128 18.50 5.06 4.79
CA THR A 128 18.04 5.79 5.97
C THR A 128 19.22 6.54 6.59
N ALA A 129 19.03 7.82 6.90
CA ALA A 129 20.07 8.63 7.55
C ALA A 129 20.54 8.06 8.89
N THR A 130 19.65 7.35 9.60
CA THR A 130 19.97 6.60 10.81
C THR A 130 19.39 5.19 10.71
N PRO A 131 20.22 4.13 10.75
CA PRO A 131 19.72 2.76 10.77
C PRO A 131 19.14 2.43 12.14
N PHE A 132 18.16 1.52 12.16
CA PHE A 132 17.61 1.04 13.42
C PHE A 132 18.68 0.31 14.25
N PRO A 133 18.76 0.50 15.58
CA PRO A 133 19.81 -0.11 16.39
C PRO A 133 19.75 -1.64 16.34
N THR A 134 20.87 -2.30 16.04
CA THR A 134 20.99 -3.77 16.03
C THR A 134 21.40 -4.36 17.38
N THR A 135 21.37 -3.54 18.44
CA THR A 135 21.66 -3.97 19.82
C THR A 135 20.60 -4.95 20.30
N GLU A 136 20.88 -5.71 21.35
CA GLU A 136 19.90 -6.63 21.94
C GLU A 136 18.62 -5.93 22.41
N LEU A 137 18.72 -4.68 22.85
CA LEU A 137 17.54 -3.86 23.14
C LEU A 137 16.84 -3.41 21.86
N GLY A 138 17.60 -3.00 20.84
CA GLY A 138 17.07 -2.65 19.53
C GLY A 138 16.25 -3.79 18.93
N LYS A 139 16.81 -5.01 18.86
CA LYS A 139 16.09 -6.21 18.38
C LYS A 139 14.82 -6.54 19.19
N LYS A 140 14.76 -6.18 20.48
CA LYS A 140 13.55 -6.34 21.30
C LYS A 140 12.49 -5.26 21.07
N LEU A 141 12.90 -4.12 20.53
CA LEU A 141 12.03 -3.01 20.12
C LEU A 141 11.69 -3.08 18.63
N GLU A 142 12.37 -3.94 17.89
CA GLU A 142 12.03 -4.33 16.54
C GLU A 142 10.72 -5.12 16.59
N MET A 143 9.63 -4.53 16.07
CA MET A 143 8.32 -5.18 15.95
C MET A 143 8.36 -6.34 14.97
#